data_AF-A0A813H2Y8-F1
#
_entry.id   AF-A0A813H2Y8-F1
#
_cell.length_a   1.000
_cell.length_b   1.000
_cell.length_c   1.000
_cell.angle_alpha   90.00
_cell.angle_beta   90.00
_cell.angle_gamma   90.00
#
_symmetry.space_group_name_H-M   'P 1'
#
loop_
_entity.id
_entity.type
_entity.pdbx_description
1 polymer ?
#
loop_
_entity_poly.entity_id
_entity_poly.type
_entity_poly.pdbx_seq_one_letter_code
_entity_poly.pdbx_strand_id
1 'polypeptide(L)'
;MDSSRCSAWSARSAGPTEDAFGPDAQLQDPFLFALRRRSAMLRADPKALELLNFVGSRTHEERLKNAAGISREIPAVSASSMDDAVKVLRRATADEDNEAVYEPTSGCRARLQWRDEMDRRVKRLMQDAEFALDDTLQETDKARLRCNQLDKTYDWFQKYGKKEVSKERPSPSFLCFDGEGPAMPGSLRAYSRGGCTERPNQMLLSSATLTSVHFGGKRQAPPPRPPSALLLAAGQSVGARLPPMALKPERLAAPRYSPPKPWVPLF
;
A
#
# COMPACT_ATOMS: atom_id res chain seq x y z
N MET A 1 44.93 30.67 -10.56
CA MET A 1 44.76 29.63 -9.53
C MET A 1 44.42 28.35 -10.26
N ASP A 2 45.37 27.41 -10.21
CA ASP A 2 45.62 26.39 -11.22
C ASP A 2 44.55 25.31 -11.37
N SER A 3 44.07 25.18 -12.60
CA SER A 3 43.46 23.97 -13.16
C SER A 3 44.57 23.08 -13.71
N SER A 4 45.15 22.21 -12.89
CA SER A 4 46.00 21.11 -13.35
C SER A 4 46.27 20.13 -12.23
N ARG A 5 45.74 18.91 -12.35
CA ARG A 5 46.36 17.69 -11.83
C ARG A 5 45.71 16.44 -12.46
N CYS A 6 46.49 15.85 -13.38
CA CYS A 6 46.77 14.42 -13.58
C CYS A 6 45.56 13.46 -13.60
N SER A 7 45.14 12.86 -14.72
CA SER A 7 45.89 12.00 -15.66
C SER A 7 46.83 11.02 -14.96
N ALA A 8 46.35 9.81 -14.64
CA ALA A 8 47.07 8.53 -14.81
C ALA A 8 46.36 7.38 -14.07
N TRP A 9 45.30 6.81 -14.65
CA TRP A 9 44.90 5.42 -14.40
C TRP A 9 44.86 4.70 -15.76
N SER A 10 46.03 4.44 -16.32
CA SER A 10 46.23 3.44 -17.36
C SER A 10 47.12 2.34 -16.81
N ALA A 11 46.54 1.49 -15.97
CA ALA A 11 47.10 0.18 -15.68
C ALA A 11 46.31 -0.84 -16.50
N ARG A 12 46.93 -1.31 -17.57
CA ARG A 12 46.50 -2.45 -18.40
C ARG A 12 46.37 -3.68 -17.51
N SER A 13 45.15 -4.11 -17.25
CA SER A 13 44.89 -5.50 -16.89
C SER A 13 44.98 -6.30 -18.19
N ALA A 14 45.97 -7.20 -18.28
CA ALA A 14 46.03 -8.19 -19.33
C ALA A 14 44.69 -8.93 -19.39
N GLY A 15 44.02 -8.86 -20.53
CA GLY A 15 42.70 -9.46 -20.72
C GLY A 15 42.77 -10.97 -20.50
N PRO A 16 41.77 -11.57 -19.83
CA PRO A 16 41.64 -13.02 -19.81
C PRO A 16 41.48 -13.51 -21.26
N THR A 17 42.37 -14.40 -21.67
CA THR A 17 42.36 -15.11 -22.95
C THR A 17 40.98 -15.72 -23.20
N GLU A 18 40.34 -15.31 -24.30
CA GLU A 18 38.94 -15.60 -24.64
C GLU A 18 38.67 -17.06 -25.08
N ASP A 19 39.66 -17.96 -25.01
CA ASP A 19 39.58 -19.27 -25.68
C ASP A 19 39.10 -20.45 -24.81
N ALA A 20 38.54 -20.19 -23.62
CA ALA A 20 38.10 -21.24 -22.70
C ALA A 20 36.58 -21.27 -22.40
N PHE A 21 35.75 -20.62 -23.23
CA PHE A 21 34.30 -20.85 -23.20
C PHE A 21 33.98 -22.14 -23.97
N GLY A 22 34.21 -23.28 -23.31
CA GLY A 22 33.84 -24.58 -23.83
C GLY A 22 32.34 -24.65 -24.17
N PRO A 23 31.93 -25.48 -25.15
CA PRO A 23 30.55 -25.65 -25.58
C PRO A 23 29.61 -26.29 -24.54
N ASP A 24 30.00 -26.33 -23.26
CA ASP A 24 29.19 -26.75 -22.11
C ASP A 24 28.19 -25.67 -21.66
N ALA A 25 27.60 -24.97 -22.63
CA ALA A 25 26.35 -24.22 -22.47
C ALA A 25 25.13 -25.16 -22.29
N GLN A 26 25.36 -26.37 -21.78
CA GLN A 26 24.35 -27.43 -21.69
C GLN A 26 23.55 -27.31 -20.40
N LEU A 27 22.26 -27.08 -20.59
CA LEU A 27 21.21 -26.98 -19.57
C LEU A 27 21.42 -25.87 -18.53
N GLN A 28 21.34 -24.62 -18.98
CA GLN A 28 20.81 -23.60 -18.06
C GLN A 28 19.41 -24.03 -17.65
N ASP A 29 19.23 -24.33 -16.36
CA ASP A 29 17.93 -24.64 -15.78
C ASP A 29 16.91 -23.56 -16.24
N PRO A 30 15.85 -23.93 -16.96
CA PRO A 30 14.86 -22.97 -17.46
C PRO A 30 14.25 -22.13 -16.33
N PHE A 31 14.19 -22.67 -15.11
CA PHE A 31 13.75 -21.93 -13.93
C PHE A 31 14.71 -20.79 -13.57
N LEU A 32 16.03 -21.05 -13.55
CA LEU A 32 17.04 -20.03 -13.26
C LEU A 32 17.07 -18.95 -14.34
N PHE A 33 16.88 -19.31 -15.61
CA PHE A 33 16.77 -18.34 -16.69
C PHE A 33 15.55 -17.43 -16.53
N ALA A 34 14.38 -18.01 -16.24
CA ALA A 34 13.16 -17.23 -15.97
C ALA A 34 13.33 -16.30 -14.76
N LEU A 35 13.99 -16.77 -13.70
CA LEU A 35 14.26 -15.99 -12.50
C LEU A 35 15.21 -14.81 -12.76
N ARG A 36 16.30 -15.04 -13.49
CA ARG A 36 17.23 -13.97 -13.91
C ARG A 36 16.54 -12.96 -14.82
N ARG A 37 15.73 -13.42 -15.78
CA ARG A 37 14.96 -12.53 -16.64
C ARG A 37 13.99 -11.68 -15.83
N ARG A 38 13.27 -12.28 -14.87
CA ARG A 38 12.36 -11.54 -13.98
C ARG A 38 13.11 -10.53 -13.11
N SER A 39 14.25 -10.91 -12.53
CA SER A 39 15.05 -10.03 -11.68
C SER A 39 15.64 -8.85 -12.47
N ALA A 40 16.03 -9.06 -13.73
CA ALA A 40 16.47 -7.98 -14.63
C ALA A 40 15.31 -7.04 -14.98
N MET A 41 14.09 -7.58 -15.11
CA MET A 41 12.88 -6.82 -15.44
C MET A 41 12.10 -6.33 -14.21
N LEU A 42 12.73 -6.23 -13.04
CA LEU A 42 12.02 -5.95 -11.78
C LEU A 42 11.27 -4.62 -11.77
N ARG A 43 11.82 -3.58 -12.43
CA ARG A 43 11.14 -2.28 -12.59
C ARG A 43 9.94 -2.33 -13.55
N ALA A 44 9.89 -3.31 -14.43
CA ALA A 44 8.78 -3.56 -15.35
C ALA A 44 7.78 -4.60 -14.80
N ASP A 45 8.07 -5.22 -13.65
CA ASP A 45 7.14 -6.15 -12.99
C ASP A 45 5.87 -5.38 -12.59
N PRO A 46 4.66 -5.88 -12.91
CA PRO A 46 3.41 -5.20 -12.57
C PRO A 46 3.27 -4.92 -11.07
N LYS A 47 3.85 -5.76 -10.20
CA LYS A 47 3.84 -5.54 -8.74
C LYS A 47 4.68 -4.32 -8.36
N ALA A 48 5.85 -4.18 -8.96
CA ALA A 48 6.71 -3.02 -8.72
C ALA A 48 6.07 -1.74 -9.24
N LEU A 49 5.45 -1.78 -10.43
CA LEU A 49 4.71 -0.65 -10.98
C LEU A 49 3.54 -0.22 -10.09
N GLU A 50 2.80 -1.18 -9.51
CA GLU A 50 1.71 -0.86 -8.59
C GLU A 50 2.22 -0.20 -7.29
N LEU A 51 3.34 -0.69 -6.74
CA LEU A 51 3.99 -0.07 -5.58
C LEU A 51 4.51 1.34 -5.88
N LEU A 52 5.16 1.53 -7.04
CA LEU A 52 5.66 2.84 -7.49
C LEU A 52 4.51 3.83 -7.70
N ASN A 53 3.44 3.37 -8.37
CA ASN A 53 2.24 4.18 -8.57
C ASN A 53 1.64 4.59 -7.23
N PHE A 54 1.52 3.68 -6.27
CA PHE A 54 1.03 3.99 -4.93
C PHE A 54 1.92 5.01 -4.21
N VAL A 55 3.24 4.91 -4.32
CA VAL A 55 4.15 5.88 -3.71
C VAL A 55 4.08 7.25 -4.40
N GLY A 56 3.81 7.27 -5.70
CA GLY A 56 3.66 8.50 -6.48
C GLY A 56 2.29 9.17 -6.37
N SER A 57 1.22 8.40 -6.15
CA SER A 57 -0.14 8.93 -6.07
C SER A 57 -0.42 9.53 -4.70
N ARG A 58 -0.51 10.87 -4.64
CA ARG A 58 -0.89 11.62 -3.43
C ARG A 58 -2.19 12.42 -3.56
N THR A 59 -2.97 12.17 -4.62
CA THR A 59 -4.22 12.90 -4.89
C THR A 59 -5.27 12.75 -3.79
N HIS A 60 -5.36 11.58 -3.14
CA HIS A 60 -6.27 11.40 -2.00
C HIS A 60 -5.77 12.12 -0.74
N GLU A 61 -4.45 12.07 -0.50
CA GLU A 61 -3.80 12.77 0.60
C GLU A 61 -4.03 14.29 0.51
N GLU A 62 -3.83 14.87 -0.67
CA GLU A 62 -4.10 16.28 -0.95
C GLU A 62 -5.57 16.65 -0.69
N ARG A 63 -6.52 15.82 -1.12
CA ARG A 63 -7.95 16.03 -0.81
C ARG A 63 -8.22 16.02 0.69
N LEU A 64 -7.59 15.12 1.45
CA LEU A 64 -7.73 15.08 2.91
C LEU A 64 -7.09 16.31 3.57
N LYS A 65 -5.91 16.74 3.11
CA LYS A 65 -5.25 17.97 3.59
C LYS A 65 -6.11 19.20 3.30
N ASN A 66 -6.70 19.29 2.11
CA ASN A 66 -7.59 20.38 1.73
C ASN A 66 -8.86 20.40 2.57
N ALA A 67 -9.52 19.25 2.74
CA ALA A 67 -10.72 19.13 3.56
C ALA A 67 -10.47 19.44 5.04
N ALA A 68 -9.29 19.09 5.57
CA ALA A 68 -8.88 19.40 6.93
C ALA A 68 -8.32 20.82 7.10
N GLY A 69 -8.22 21.61 6.02
CA GLY A 69 -7.60 22.94 6.05
C GLY A 69 -6.09 22.93 6.33
N ILE A 70 -5.43 21.77 6.22
CA ILE A 70 -3.99 21.58 6.48
C ILE A 70 -3.15 21.99 5.26
N SER A 71 -3.71 21.90 4.04
CA SER A 71 -2.94 22.11 2.80
C SER A 71 -2.56 23.56 2.49
N ARG A 72 -3.00 24.53 3.32
CA ARG A 72 -2.45 25.88 3.24
C ARG A 72 -1.05 25.84 3.82
N GLU A 73 -0.08 25.71 2.92
CA GLU A 73 1.28 26.18 3.16
C GLU A 73 1.19 27.49 3.91
N ILE A 74 1.67 27.46 5.14
CA ILE A 74 1.78 28.56 6.06
C ILE A 74 2.36 29.78 5.30
N PRO A 75 1.59 30.84 5.00
CA PRO A 75 2.21 32.15 4.97
C PRO A 75 2.48 32.45 6.44
N ALA A 76 3.75 32.37 6.84
CA ALA A 76 4.23 32.38 8.23
C ALA A 76 3.92 33.65 9.05
N VAL A 77 2.96 34.49 8.67
CA VAL A 77 2.87 35.85 9.22
C VAL A 77 1.45 36.43 9.39
N SER A 78 0.33 35.77 9.04
CA SER A 78 -0.99 36.42 9.27
C SER A 78 -2.23 35.54 9.40
N ALA A 79 -2.10 34.28 9.83
CA ALA A 79 -3.27 33.58 10.36
C ALA A 79 -3.67 34.28 11.68
N SER A 80 -4.87 34.86 11.70
CA SER A 80 -5.27 35.88 12.65
C SER A 80 -5.12 35.46 14.11
N SER A 81 -4.63 36.39 14.94
CA SER A 81 -4.57 36.29 16.42
C SER A 81 -5.87 35.79 17.07
N MET A 82 -7.00 35.89 16.37
CA MET A 82 -8.32 35.52 16.90
C MET A 82 -8.57 34.01 16.87
N ASP A 83 -8.14 33.28 15.83
CA ASP A 83 -8.34 31.82 15.78
C ASP A 83 -7.49 31.10 16.83
N ASP A 84 -6.28 31.61 17.08
CA ASP A 84 -5.43 31.10 18.16
C ASP A 84 -5.98 31.47 19.52
N ALA A 85 -6.51 32.69 19.70
CA ALA A 85 -7.20 33.06 20.94
C ALA A 85 -8.44 32.19 21.19
N VAL A 86 -9.25 31.88 20.17
CA VAL A 86 -10.41 30.98 20.28
C VAL A 86 -9.98 29.56 20.64
N LYS A 87 -8.86 29.06 20.07
CA LYS A 87 -8.30 27.76 20.46
C LYS A 87 -7.79 27.75 21.90
N VAL A 88 -7.12 28.81 22.34
CA VAL A 88 -6.64 28.95 23.73
C VAL A 88 -7.82 28.98 24.69
N LEU A 89 -8.86 29.76 24.39
CA LEU A 89 -10.09 29.82 25.19
C LEU A 89 -10.77 28.45 25.27
N ARG A 90 -10.94 27.73 24.14
CA ARG A 90 -11.52 26.39 24.15
C ARG A 90 -10.72 25.37 24.97
N ARG A 91 -9.39 25.49 25.00
CA ARG A 91 -8.54 24.63 25.86
C ARG A 91 -8.73 24.98 27.32
N ALA A 92 -8.70 26.26 27.66
CA ALA A 92 -8.90 26.72 29.04
C ALA A 92 -10.26 26.27 29.61
N THR A 93 -11.34 26.37 28.83
CA THR A 93 -12.68 25.90 29.27
C THR A 93 -12.76 24.38 29.42
N ALA A 94 -12.10 23.62 28.55
CA ALA A 94 -12.14 22.15 28.64
C ALA A 94 -11.31 21.61 29.81
N ASP A 95 -10.22 22.29 30.18
CA ASP A 95 -9.41 21.93 31.35
C ASP A 95 -10.19 22.13 32.66
N GLU A 96 -11.11 23.12 32.71
CA GLU A 96 -12.00 23.34 33.86
C GLU A 96 -13.03 22.21 34.02
N ASP A 97 -13.57 21.70 32.92
CA ASP A 97 -14.58 20.62 32.92
C ASP A 97 -13.98 19.20 32.93
N ASN A 98 -12.65 19.07 32.82
CA ASN A 98 -11.92 17.80 32.69
C ASN A 98 -12.43 16.95 31.50
N GLU A 99 -12.96 17.61 30.46
CA GLU A 99 -13.43 16.97 29.24
C GLU A 99 -12.30 16.86 28.21
N ALA A 100 -12.18 15.68 27.58
CA ALA A 100 -11.21 15.49 26.51
C ALA A 100 -11.57 16.36 25.30
N VAL A 101 -10.72 17.36 24.99
CA VAL A 101 -10.88 18.21 23.80
C VAL A 101 -10.82 17.35 22.54
N TYR A 102 -11.97 17.11 21.93
CA TYR A 102 -12.04 16.46 20.63
C TYR A 102 -11.53 17.41 19.55
N GLU A 103 -10.31 17.18 19.07
CA GLU A 103 -9.76 17.85 17.89
C GLU A 103 -10.38 17.23 16.63
N PRO A 104 -11.24 17.95 15.88
CA PRO A 104 -11.87 17.39 14.68
C PRO A 104 -10.85 17.02 13.58
N THR A 105 -9.66 17.62 13.64
CA THR A 105 -8.56 17.33 12.71
C THR A 105 -7.70 16.14 13.12
N SER A 106 -7.87 15.59 14.34
CA SER A 106 -7.05 14.51 14.87
C SER A 106 -7.10 13.24 14.00
N GLY A 107 -8.29 12.85 13.54
CA GLY A 107 -8.48 11.71 12.64
C GLY A 107 -7.81 11.90 11.28
N CYS A 108 -7.84 13.12 10.74
CA CYS A 108 -7.15 13.45 9.49
C CYS A 108 -5.63 13.37 9.66
N ARG A 109 -5.09 13.93 10.75
CA ARG A 109 -3.64 13.89 11.05
C ARG A 109 -3.13 12.48 11.25
N ALA A 110 -3.83 11.66 12.04
CA ALA A 110 -3.47 10.26 12.27
C ALA A 110 -3.44 9.48 10.95
N ARG A 111 -4.39 9.74 10.06
CA ARG A 111 -4.44 9.11 8.73
C ARG A 111 -3.30 9.57 7.82
N LEU A 112 -2.98 10.87 7.80
CA LEU A 112 -1.85 11.41 7.03
C LEU A 112 -0.52 10.84 7.54
N GLN A 113 -0.33 10.79 8.86
CA GLN A 113 0.86 10.21 9.48
C GLN A 113 1.00 8.72 9.14
N TRP A 114 -0.12 7.97 9.19
CA TRP A 114 -0.13 6.58 8.74
C TRP A 114 0.28 6.44 7.28
N ARG A 115 -0.21 7.32 6.39
CA ARG A 115 0.14 7.32 4.96
C ARG A 115 1.62 7.58 4.74
N ASP A 116 2.17 8.60 5.39
CA ASP A 116 3.60 8.92 5.28
C ASP A 116 4.47 7.79 5.81
N GLU A 117 4.08 7.15 6.90
CA GLU A 117 4.80 6.02 7.47
C GLU A 117 4.73 4.78 6.55
N MET A 118 3.58 4.53 5.93
CA MET A 118 3.41 3.50 4.92
C MET A 118 4.33 3.75 3.72
N ASP A 119 4.37 4.98 3.21
CA ASP A 119 5.24 5.37 2.09
C ASP A 119 6.72 5.17 2.42
N ARG A 120 7.15 5.61 3.61
CA ARG A 120 8.53 5.40 4.06
C ARG A 120 8.89 3.93 4.09
N ARG A 121 7.99 3.07 4.60
CA ARG A 121 8.21 1.62 4.64
C ARG A 121 8.29 1.02 3.25
N VAL A 122 7.38 1.37 2.34
CA VAL A 122 7.41 0.88 0.96
C VAL A 122 8.69 1.35 0.24
N LYS A 123 9.05 2.62 0.34
CA LYS A 123 10.28 3.17 -0.25
C LYS A 123 11.53 2.45 0.28
N ARG A 124 11.63 2.27 1.59
CA ARG A 124 12.75 1.54 2.22
C ARG A 124 12.82 0.09 1.74
N LEU A 125 11.69 -0.62 1.73
CA LEU A 125 11.63 -2.00 1.28
C LEU A 125 12.02 -2.17 -0.20
N MET A 126 11.68 -1.17 -1.04
CA MET A 126 12.10 -1.15 -2.44
C MET A 126 13.61 -0.86 -2.60
N GLN A 127 14.18 -0.01 -1.76
CA GLN A 127 15.62 0.27 -1.72
C GLN A 127 16.43 -0.95 -1.23
N ASP A 128 15.92 -1.70 -0.25
CA ASP A 128 16.58 -2.91 0.25
C ASP A 128 16.81 -3.95 -0.87
N ALA A 129 15.94 -3.99 -1.89
CA ALA A 129 16.12 -4.85 -3.05
C ALA A 129 17.30 -4.41 -3.95
N GLU A 130 17.68 -3.12 -3.91
CA GLU A 130 18.83 -2.59 -4.63
C GLU A 130 20.13 -2.76 -3.82
N PHE A 131 20.07 -2.68 -2.48
CA PHE A 131 21.25 -2.77 -1.60
C PHE A 131 21.63 -4.19 -1.14
N ALA A 132 20.73 -5.17 -1.21
CA ALA A 132 21.02 -6.56 -0.81
C ALA A 132 21.92 -7.33 -1.81
N LEU A 133 22.77 -6.63 -2.56
CA LEU A 133 23.60 -7.17 -3.63
C LEU A 133 25.08 -7.06 -3.23
N ASP A 134 25.48 -7.81 -2.22
CA ASP A 134 26.90 -7.99 -1.92
C ASP A 134 27.59 -8.69 -3.10
N ASP A 135 28.76 -8.20 -3.53
CA ASP A 135 29.52 -8.75 -4.65
C ASP A 135 29.97 -10.20 -4.39
N THR A 136 30.02 -10.61 -3.13
CA THR A 136 30.34 -11.98 -2.71
C THR A 136 29.26 -13.01 -3.08
N LEU A 137 28.01 -12.58 -3.29
CA LEU A 137 26.88 -13.49 -3.49
C LEU A 137 26.73 -13.92 -4.95
N GLN A 138 26.36 -15.18 -5.18
CA GLN A 138 26.09 -15.70 -6.54
C GLN A 138 24.93 -14.95 -7.21
N GLU A 139 25.05 -14.71 -8.53
CA GLU A 139 24.03 -13.97 -9.29
C GLU A 139 22.65 -14.65 -9.29
N THR A 140 22.61 -15.98 -9.21
CA THR A 140 21.37 -16.76 -9.07
C THR A 140 20.65 -16.44 -7.78
N ASP A 141 21.38 -16.38 -6.66
CA ASP A 141 20.83 -16.08 -5.34
C ASP A 141 20.42 -14.61 -5.24
N LYS A 142 21.21 -13.69 -5.84
CA LYS A 142 20.84 -12.27 -6.00
C LYS A 142 19.51 -12.11 -6.72
N ALA A 143 19.33 -12.77 -7.86
CA ALA A 143 18.09 -12.74 -8.62
C ALA A 143 16.90 -13.28 -7.81
N ARG A 144 17.12 -14.37 -7.06
CA ARG A 144 16.12 -14.99 -6.19
C ARG A 144 15.70 -14.09 -5.04
N LEU A 145 16.65 -13.49 -4.34
CA LEU A 145 16.41 -12.58 -3.22
C LEU A 145 15.63 -11.35 -3.67
N ARG A 146 16.02 -10.74 -4.80
CA ARG A 146 15.30 -9.59 -5.39
C ARG A 146 13.83 -9.92 -5.67
N CYS A 147 13.57 -11.03 -6.37
CA CYS A 147 12.20 -11.45 -6.68
C CYS A 147 11.39 -11.77 -5.42
N ASN A 148 11.97 -12.54 -4.49
CA ASN A 148 11.32 -12.90 -3.23
C ASN A 148 11.00 -11.68 -2.36
N GLN A 149 11.89 -10.69 -2.33
CA GLN A 149 11.68 -9.46 -1.57
C GLN A 149 10.55 -8.62 -2.17
N LEU A 150 10.49 -8.50 -3.51
CA LEU A 150 9.38 -7.84 -4.18
C LEU A 150 8.05 -8.55 -3.86
N ASP A 151 8.02 -9.87 -3.93
CA ASP A 151 6.82 -10.66 -3.65
C ASP A 151 6.34 -10.47 -2.20
N LYS A 152 7.24 -10.54 -1.22
CA LYS A 152 6.90 -10.29 0.20
C LYS A 152 6.42 -8.85 0.44
N THR A 153 7.09 -7.87 -0.16
CA THR A 153 6.71 -6.45 -0.05
C THR A 153 5.33 -6.23 -0.64
N TYR A 154 5.05 -6.85 -1.77
CA TYR A 154 3.75 -6.79 -2.43
C TYR A 154 2.66 -7.49 -1.62
N ASP A 155 2.93 -8.64 -1.01
CA ASP A 155 1.98 -9.33 -0.14
C ASP A 155 1.62 -8.50 1.11
N TRP A 156 2.63 -7.85 1.71
CA TRP A 156 2.41 -6.91 2.80
C TRP A 156 1.55 -5.72 2.34
N PHE A 157 1.88 -5.15 1.18
CA PHE A 157 1.12 -4.08 0.57
C PHE A 157 -0.33 -4.49 0.24
N GLN A 158 -0.57 -5.71 -0.21
CA GLN A 158 -1.93 -6.20 -0.46
C GLN A 158 -2.76 -6.26 0.82
N LYS A 159 -2.16 -6.69 1.94
CA LYS A 159 -2.83 -6.81 3.24
C LYS A 159 -3.17 -5.44 3.84
N TYR A 160 -2.24 -4.48 3.76
CA TYR A 160 -2.37 -3.20 4.48
C TYR A 160 -2.65 -1.99 3.59
N GLY A 161 -2.15 -1.95 2.35
CA GLY A 161 -2.21 -0.79 1.44
C GLY A 161 -3.32 -0.82 0.39
N LYS A 162 -3.80 -2.00 -0.01
CA LYS A 162 -4.76 -2.16 -1.13
C LYS A 162 -6.04 -1.33 -0.99
N LYS A 163 -6.52 -1.12 0.24
CA LYS A 163 -7.71 -0.30 0.52
C LYS A 163 -7.50 1.17 0.18
N GLU A 164 -6.29 1.71 0.39
CA GLU A 164 -5.99 3.11 0.10
C GLU A 164 -5.68 3.33 -1.37
N VAL A 165 -5.00 2.39 -2.02
CA VAL A 165 -4.79 2.40 -3.49
C VAL A 165 -6.12 2.51 -4.23
N SER A 166 -7.14 1.79 -3.73
CA SER A 166 -8.48 1.81 -4.30
C SER A 166 -9.15 3.18 -4.17
N LYS A 167 -8.76 4.01 -3.19
CA LYS A 167 -9.27 5.38 -2.98
C LYS A 167 -8.48 6.42 -3.78
N GLU A 168 -7.25 6.10 -4.16
CA GLU A 168 -6.38 6.96 -4.97
C GLU A 168 -6.67 6.83 -6.46
N ARG A 169 -7.08 5.65 -6.91
CA ARG A 169 -7.61 5.50 -8.26
C ARG A 169 -8.80 6.44 -8.42
N PRO A 170 -8.82 7.32 -9.44
CA PRO A 170 -9.98 8.14 -9.71
C PRO A 170 -11.16 7.19 -9.88
N SER A 171 -12.15 7.32 -9.00
CA SER A 171 -13.39 6.59 -9.20
C SER A 171 -13.96 7.04 -10.54
N PRO A 172 -14.47 6.12 -11.38
CA PRO A 172 -15.18 6.52 -12.58
C PRO A 172 -16.19 7.60 -12.22
N SER A 173 -16.19 8.72 -12.95
CA SER A 173 -17.06 9.87 -12.66
C SER A 173 -18.55 9.54 -12.77
N PHE A 174 -18.85 8.40 -13.39
CA PHE A 174 -20.17 7.84 -13.53
C PHE A 174 -20.25 6.48 -12.81
N LEU A 175 -21.39 6.21 -12.18
CA LEU A 175 -21.74 4.86 -11.76
C LEU A 175 -21.79 3.99 -13.02
N CYS A 176 -20.75 3.19 -13.24
CA CYS A 176 -20.80 2.12 -14.23
C CYS A 176 -21.71 1.04 -13.69
N PHE A 177 -22.84 0.84 -14.35
CA PHE A 177 -23.68 -0.31 -14.08
C PHE A 177 -23.42 -1.33 -15.17
N ASP A 178 -23.31 -2.59 -14.77
CA ASP A 178 -23.27 -3.70 -15.71
C ASP A 178 -24.59 -3.74 -16.49
N GLY A 179 -24.52 -3.70 -17.82
CA GLY A 179 -25.71 -3.72 -18.68
C GLY A 179 -26.45 -5.06 -18.61
N GLU A 180 -25.70 -6.13 -18.34
CA GLU A 180 -26.20 -7.51 -18.20
C GLU A 180 -26.67 -7.80 -16.75
N GLY A 181 -26.32 -6.93 -15.79
CA GLY A 181 -26.66 -7.11 -14.38
C GLY A 181 -28.13 -6.76 -14.08
N PRO A 182 -28.77 -7.40 -13.07
CA PRO A 182 -30.11 -7.03 -12.65
C PRO A 182 -30.16 -5.58 -12.18
N ALA A 183 -31.25 -4.87 -12.50
CA ALA A 183 -31.42 -3.49 -12.07
C ALA A 183 -31.50 -3.42 -10.53
N MET A 184 -30.64 -2.60 -9.92
CA MET A 184 -30.69 -2.34 -8.48
C MET A 184 -32.06 -1.79 -8.06
N PRO A 185 -32.57 -2.13 -6.87
CA PRO A 185 -33.84 -1.57 -6.37
C PRO A 185 -33.78 -0.04 -6.33
N GLY A 186 -34.77 0.63 -6.93
CA GLY A 186 -34.81 2.09 -7.11
C GLY A 186 -34.15 2.60 -8.40
N SER A 187 -33.49 1.74 -9.17
CA SER A 187 -32.95 2.08 -10.49
C SER A 187 -34.08 2.19 -11.52
N LEU A 188 -34.15 3.32 -12.24
CA LEU A 188 -35.07 3.52 -13.39
C LEU A 188 -34.66 2.76 -14.65
N ARG A 189 -33.65 1.87 -14.57
CA ARG A 189 -33.33 0.94 -15.65
C ARG A 189 -34.59 0.13 -15.94
N ALA A 190 -35.24 0.44 -17.06
CA ALA A 190 -36.28 -0.40 -17.58
C ALA A 190 -35.68 -1.79 -17.72
N TYR A 191 -36.21 -2.77 -16.99
CA TYR A 191 -36.03 -4.16 -17.36
C TYR A 191 -36.49 -4.22 -18.81
N SER A 192 -35.54 -4.31 -19.74
CA SER A 192 -35.88 -4.73 -21.08
C SER A 192 -36.46 -6.12 -20.87
N ARG A 193 -37.80 -6.19 -20.81
CA ARG A 193 -38.60 -7.42 -20.75
C ARG A 193 -38.36 -8.16 -22.07
N GLY A 194 -37.16 -8.68 -22.27
CA GLY A 194 -36.83 -9.55 -23.39
C GLY A 194 -37.16 -10.97 -22.99
N GLY A 195 -38.43 -11.38 -23.13
CA GLY A 195 -38.79 -12.77 -22.84
C GLY A 195 -40.26 -13.17 -22.79
N CYS A 196 -41.17 -12.49 -23.49
CA CYS A 196 -42.36 -13.17 -24.02
C CYS A 196 -42.81 -12.47 -25.31
N THR A 197 -42.01 -12.63 -26.35
CA THR A 197 -42.54 -12.58 -27.71
C THR A 197 -42.24 -13.93 -28.33
N GLU A 198 -43.19 -14.86 -28.18
CA GLU A 198 -43.41 -15.85 -29.24
C GLU A 198 -43.60 -15.04 -30.54
N ARG A 199 -42.64 -15.14 -31.46
CA ARG A 199 -42.88 -14.79 -32.84
C ARG A 199 -43.08 -16.10 -33.60
N PRO A 200 -44.27 -16.36 -34.17
CA PRO A 200 -44.38 -17.37 -35.21
C PRO A 200 -43.64 -16.83 -36.45
N ASN A 201 -42.76 -17.69 -36.99
CA ASN A 201 -42.36 -17.74 -38.39
C ASN A 201 -42.27 -16.41 -39.15
N GLN A 202 -41.04 -15.97 -39.46
CA GLN A 202 -40.72 -15.72 -40.86
C GLN A 202 -39.21 -15.76 -41.11
N MET A 203 -38.88 -16.59 -42.09
CA MET A 203 -37.58 -16.75 -42.73
C MET A 203 -37.06 -15.40 -43.24
N LEU A 204 -35.75 -15.16 -43.15
CA LEU A 204 -34.85 -15.20 -44.30
C LEU A 204 -33.44 -14.72 -43.90
N LEU A 205 -32.49 -15.51 -44.37
CA LEU A 205 -31.06 -15.32 -44.53
C LEU A 205 -30.52 -13.89 -44.42
N SER A 206 -29.45 -13.74 -43.63
CA SER A 206 -28.22 -13.10 -44.13
C SER A 206 -27.03 -13.51 -43.27
N SER A 207 -26.07 -14.16 -43.93
CA SER A 207 -24.77 -14.53 -43.43
C SER A 207 -23.92 -13.30 -43.11
N ALA A 208 -23.34 -13.28 -41.92
CA ALA A 208 -22.08 -12.58 -41.68
C ALA A 208 -21.29 -13.34 -40.61
N THR A 209 -20.25 -14.01 -41.07
CA THR A 209 -19.19 -14.62 -40.26
C THR A 209 -18.47 -13.54 -39.46
N LEU A 210 -18.69 -13.51 -38.14
CA LEU A 210 -17.79 -12.86 -37.20
C LEU A 210 -17.29 -13.94 -36.21
N THR A 211 -16.00 -14.21 -36.30
CA THR A 211 -15.24 -15.09 -35.42
C THR A 211 -15.24 -14.52 -33.99
N SER A 212 -16.20 -15.00 -33.20
CA SER A 212 -16.29 -14.77 -31.76
C SER A 212 -15.26 -15.64 -31.04
N VAL A 213 -14.19 -15.02 -30.53
CA VAL A 213 -13.22 -15.67 -29.64
C VAL A 213 -13.91 -15.95 -28.30
N HIS A 214 -14.27 -17.21 -28.09
CA HIS A 214 -14.94 -17.70 -26.89
C HIS A 214 -13.94 -17.80 -25.73
N PHE A 215 -13.89 -16.77 -24.87
CA PHE A 215 -13.16 -16.85 -23.60
C PHE A 215 -14.02 -17.59 -22.57
N GLY A 216 -13.97 -18.92 -22.63
CA GLY A 216 -14.66 -19.83 -21.73
C GLY A 216 -14.10 -19.81 -20.30
N GLY A 217 -14.38 -18.74 -19.55
CA GLY A 217 -14.18 -18.70 -18.11
C GLY A 217 -15.41 -19.27 -17.40
N LYS A 218 -15.41 -20.59 -17.12
CA LYS A 218 -16.38 -21.22 -16.21
C LYS A 218 -16.26 -20.55 -14.83
N ARG A 219 -17.08 -19.53 -14.56
CA ARG A 219 -17.27 -18.99 -13.22
C ARG A 219 -18.05 -20.02 -12.42
N GLN A 220 -17.31 -20.85 -11.69
CA GLN A 220 -17.88 -21.69 -10.65
C GLN A 220 -18.55 -20.75 -9.64
N ALA A 221 -19.88 -20.87 -9.52
CA ALA A 221 -20.63 -20.16 -8.49
C ALA A 221 -20.06 -20.55 -7.11
N PRO A 222 -19.78 -19.59 -6.21
CA PRO A 222 -19.34 -19.91 -4.87
C PRO A 222 -20.44 -20.73 -4.16
N PRO A 223 -20.08 -21.77 -3.39
CA PRO A 223 -21.06 -22.59 -2.68
C PRO A 223 -21.87 -21.73 -1.69
N PRO A 224 -23.15 -22.07 -1.45
CA PRO A 224 -23.98 -21.37 -0.48
C PRO A 224 -23.31 -21.42 0.90
N ARG A 225 -23.15 -20.24 1.51
CA ARG A 225 -22.63 -20.15 2.89
C ARG A 225 -23.63 -20.81 3.83
N PRO A 226 -23.20 -21.68 4.75
CA PRO A 226 -24.09 -22.20 5.79
C PRO A 226 -24.61 -21.04 6.66
N PRO A 227 -25.84 -21.13 7.18
CA PRO A 227 -26.40 -20.11 8.06
C PRO A 227 -25.49 -19.95 9.27
N SER A 228 -25.08 -18.71 9.53
CA SER A 228 -24.32 -18.35 10.71
C SER A 228 -25.12 -18.74 11.95
N ALA A 229 -24.66 -19.77 12.65
CA ALA A 229 -25.16 -20.10 13.97
C ALA A 229 -24.92 -18.89 14.87
N LEU A 230 -25.99 -18.18 15.21
CA LEU A 230 -26.04 -17.20 16.28
C LEU A 230 -25.68 -17.93 17.57
N LEU A 231 -24.42 -17.84 17.96
CA LEU A 231 -23.95 -18.30 19.26
C LEU A 231 -24.52 -17.34 20.31
N LEU A 232 -25.65 -17.76 20.88
CA LEU A 232 -26.31 -17.10 22.00
C LEU A 232 -25.40 -17.23 23.23
N ALA A 233 -24.52 -16.25 23.44
CA ALA A 233 -23.74 -16.15 24.65
C ALA A 233 -24.66 -15.72 25.81
N ALA A 234 -25.14 -16.70 26.56
CA ALA A 234 -25.84 -16.47 27.81
C ALA A 234 -24.87 -15.84 28.82
N GLY A 235 -25.11 -14.58 29.15
CA GLY A 235 -24.40 -13.86 30.21
C GLY A 235 -24.80 -14.40 31.57
N GLN A 236 -23.91 -15.14 32.23
CA GLN A 236 -23.98 -15.37 33.67
C GLN A 236 -23.31 -14.20 34.38
N SER A 237 -24.12 -13.33 34.96
CA SER A 237 -23.66 -12.28 35.88
C SER A 237 -23.36 -12.91 37.25
N VAL A 238 -22.12 -13.30 37.48
CA VAL A 238 -21.64 -13.57 38.84
C VAL A 238 -21.07 -12.27 39.39
N GLY A 239 -21.79 -11.68 40.33
CA GLY A 239 -21.38 -10.48 41.05
C GLY A 239 -20.15 -10.76 41.92
N ALA A 240 -18.96 -10.47 41.40
CA ALA A 240 -17.76 -10.35 42.20
C ALA A 240 -17.67 -8.92 42.73
N ARG A 241 -18.08 -8.75 43.99
CA ARG A 241 -17.91 -7.54 44.80
C ARG A 241 -16.41 -7.32 45.02
N LEU A 242 -15.80 -6.44 44.22
CA LEU A 242 -14.40 -6.04 44.40
C LEU A 242 -14.27 -5.17 45.67
N PRO A 243 -13.23 -5.40 46.50
CA PRO A 243 -12.95 -4.55 47.65
C PRO A 243 -12.46 -3.16 47.20
N PRO A 244 -12.69 -2.11 48.00
CA PRO A 244 -12.21 -0.76 47.71
C PRO A 244 -10.68 -0.75 47.75
N MET A 245 -10.06 -0.57 46.58
CA MET A 245 -8.63 -0.33 46.44
C MET A 245 -8.29 1.03 47.05
N ALA A 246 -7.59 1.02 48.17
CA ALA A 246 -6.96 2.19 48.74
C ALA A 246 -5.90 2.74 47.75
N LEU A 247 -6.16 3.92 47.20
CA LEU A 247 -5.20 4.67 46.39
C LEU A 247 -4.01 5.05 47.27
N LYS A 248 -2.88 4.34 47.10
CA LYS A 248 -1.59 4.81 47.58
C LYS A 248 -1.12 5.96 46.67
N PRO A 249 -0.71 7.11 47.22
CA PRO A 249 -0.07 8.16 46.43
C PRO A 249 1.31 7.67 45.98
N GLU A 250 1.37 7.17 44.75
CA GLU A 250 2.61 6.78 44.10
C GLU A 250 3.37 8.07 43.73
N ARG A 251 4.41 8.38 44.52
CA ARG A 251 5.37 9.45 44.20
C ARG A 251 6.02 9.12 42.86
N LEU A 252 5.65 9.87 41.84
CA LEU A 252 6.34 9.93 40.55
C LEU A 252 7.81 10.32 40.76
N ALA A 253 8.68 9.32 40.87
CA ALA A 253 10.11 9.52 40.72
C ALA A 253 10.39 9.73 39.23
N ALA A 254 10.86 10.94 38.88
CA ALA A 254 11.26 11.27 37.53
C ALA A 254 12.28 10.24 36.99
N PRO A 255 12.18 9.81 35.73
CA PRO A 255 13.13 8.89 35.13
C PRO A 255 14.53 9.53 35.15
N ARG A 256 15.47 8.90 35.86
CA ARG A 256 16.87 9.31 35.85
C ARG A 256 17.42 9.07 34.45
N TYR A 257 17.73 10.16 33.76
CA TYR A 257 18.41 10.15 32.47
C TYR A 257 19.84 9.65 32.68
N SER A 258 20.13 8.41 32.31
CA SER A 258 21.50 7.91 32.25
C SER A 258 22.16 8.43 30.97
N PRO A 259 23.29 9.16 31.06
CA PRO A 259 24.01 9.60 29.86
C PRO A 259 24.52 8.40 29.06
N PRO A 260 24.59 8.49 27.73
CA PRO A 260 25.15 7.44 26.88
C PRO A 260 26.62 7.19 27.24
N LYS A 261 26.99 5.91 27.35
CA LYS A 261 28.38 5.50 27.60
C LYS A 261 29.27 6.00 26.44
N PRO A 262 30.46 6.56 26.71
CA PRO A 262 31.39 6.96 25.67
C PRO A 262 31.84 5.72 24.87
N TRP A 263 31.88 5.87 23.55
CA TRP A 263 32.43 4.87 22.64
C TRP A 263 33.93 4.69 22.91
N VAL A 264 34.34 3.47 23.25
CA VAL A 264 35.75 3.10 23.35
C VAL A 264 36.14 2.43 22.02
N PRO A 265 37.05 3.00 21.22
CA PRO A 265 37.55 2.32 20.03
C PRO A 265 38.39 1.11 20.46
N LEU A 266 38.04 -0.06 19.94
CA LEU A 266 38.88 -1.25 19.97
C LEU A 266 40.03 -1.02 18.97
N PHE A 267 41.24 -0.89 19.49
CA PHE A 267 42.49 -1.03 18.75
C PHE A 267 42.91 -2.50 18.72
#